data_AF-A0A3C0EW92-F1
#
_entry.id   AF-A0A3C0EW92-F1
#
_cell.length_a   1.000
_cell.length_b   1.000
_cell.length_c   1.000
_cell.angle_alpha   90.00
_cell.angle_beta   90.00
_cell.angle_gamma   90.00
#
_symmetry.space_group_name_H-M   'P 1'
#
loop_
_entity.id
_entity.type
_entity.pdbx_description
1 polymer ?
#
loop_
_entity_poly.entity_id
_entity_poly.type
_entity_poly.pdbx_seq_one_letter_code
_entity_poly.pdbx_strand_id
1 'polypeptide(L)' 'GDNRYEPDKKLVDQQANSRVISMLARLSLEQRLVIELKVYQSLTFEEIADMQGVSANTAKTRFYTALKKLKTVSEENNV' A
#
# COMPACT_ATOMS: atom_id res chain seq x y z
N GLY A 1 -2.01 -3.26 -38.38
CA GLY A 1 -0.85 -2.75 -37.62
C GLY A 1 -0.65 -3.67 -36.46
N ASP A 2 0.51 -4.30 -36.40
CA ASP A 2 0.85 -5.45 -35.57
C ASP A 2 0.86 -5.11 -34.07
N ASN A 3 -0.05 -5.69 -33.28
CA ASN A 3 -0.21 -5.50 -31.83
C ASN A 3 0.39 -6.68 -31.04
N ARG A 4 1.52 -7.24 -31.50
CA ARG A 4 2.03 -8.53 -30.99
C ARG A 4 3.16 -8.44 -29.97
N TYR A 5 3.66 -7.26 -29.59
CA TYR A 5 4.78 -7.17 -28.66
C TYR A 5 4.69 -6.00 -27.68
N GLU A 6 4.11 -6.24 -26.50
CA GLU A 6 4.66 -5.66 -25.25
C GLU A 6 4.72 -6.72 -24.11
N PRO A 7 5.18 -7.98 -24.36
CA PRO A 7 5.38 -8.95 -23.27
C PRO A 7 6.31 -8.40 -22.19
N ASP A 8 7.31 -7.63 -22.58
CA ASP A 8 8.26 -7.01 -21.65
C ASP A 8 7.59 -6.01 -20.69
N LYS A 9 6.64 -5.21 -21.18
CA LYS A 9 5.89 -4.28 -20.33
C LYS A 9 5.00 -5.01 -19.33
N LYS A 10 4.29 -6.05 -19.79
CA LYS A 10 3.49 -6.90 -18.90
C LYS A 10 4.34 -7.59 -17.83
N LEU A 11 5.54 -8.04 -18.20
CA LEU A 11 6.50 -8.65 -17.27
C LEU A 11 7.02 -7.62 -16.26
N VAL A 12 7.36 -6.40 -16.70
CA VAL A 12 7.77 -5.30 -15.82
C VAL A 12 6.65 -4.93 -14.83
N ASP A 13 5.42 -4.80 -15.31
CA ASP A 13 4.26 -4.49 -14.47
C ASP A 13 3.99 -5.61 -13.44
N GLN A 14 4.12 -6.88 -13.85
CA GLN A 14 4.00 -8.03 -12.95
C GLN A 14 5.07 -8.02 -11.86
N GLN A 15 6.33 -7.72 -12.23
CA GLN A 15 7.42 -7.61 -11.27
C GLN A 15 7.20 -6.45 -10.30
N ALA A 16 6.77 -5.28 -10.79
CA ALA A 16 6.47 -4.13 -9.95
C ALA A 16 5.33 -4.43 -8.96
N ASN A 17 4.24 -5.03 -9.44
CA ASN A 17 3.11 -5.44 -8.60
C ASN A 17 3.53 -6.47 -7.54
N SER A 18 4.36 -7.44 -7.92
CA SER A 18 4.86 -8.45 -6.97
C SER A 18 5.69 -7.82 -5.84
N ARG A 19 6.50 -6.80 -6.16
CA ARG A 19 7.24 -6.03 -5.15
C ARG A 19 6.31 -5.25 -4.23
N VAL A 20 5.29 -4.57 -4.79
CA VAL A 20 4.31 -3.84 -3.97
C VAL A 20 3.56 -4.80 -3.01
N ILE A 21 3.14 -5.97 -3.50
CA ILE A 21 2.46 -6.98 -2.69
C ILE A 21 3.38 -7.48 -1.57
N SER A 22 4.66 -7.75 -1.85
CA SER A 22 5.61 -8.19 -0.82
C SER A 22 5.88 -7.10 0.24
N MET A 23 5.90 -5.83 -0.17
CA MET A 23 6.02 -4.69 0.76
C MET A 23 4.80 -4.56 1.67
N LEU A 24 3.59 -4.63 1.11
CA LEU A 24 2.34 -4.60 1.87
C LEU A 24 2.22 -5.80 2.82
N ALA A 25 2.79 -6.95 2.45
CA ALA A 25 2.85 -8.14 3.30
C ALA A 25 3.63 -7.90 4.61
N ARG A 26 4.57 -6.94 4.64
CA ARG A 26 5.36 -6.58 5.85
C ARG A 26 4.61 -5.65 6.80
N LEU A 27 3.48 -5.08 6.42
CA LEU A 27 2.65 -4.26 7.31
C LEU A 27 1.83 -5.13 8.26
N SER A 28 1.55 -4.62 9.46
CA SER A 28 0.52 -5.24 10.31
C SER A 28 -0.85 -5.14 9.63
N LEU A 29 -1.81 -5.97 10.06
CA LEU A 29 -3.16 -5.96 9.50
C LEU A 29 -3.80 -4.57 9.57
N GLU A 30 -3.67 -3.91 10.72
CA GLU A 30 -4.23 -2.57 10.93
C GLU A 30 -3.59 -1.50 10.02
N GLN A 31 -2.27 -1.60 9.80
CA GLN A 31 -1.53 -0.71 8.92
C GLN A 31 -1.89 -0.93 7.44
N ARG A 32 -2.08 -2.18 7.03
CA ARG A 32 -2.51 -2.50 5.67
C ARG A 32 -3.93 -2.01 5.43
N LEU A 33 -4.84 -2.25 6.38
CA LEU A 33 -6.24 -1.86 6.27
C LEU A 33 -6.40 -0.33 6.17
N VAL A 34 -5.67 0.45 6.98
CA VAL A 34 -5.75 1.93 6.88
C VAL A 34 -5.21 2.44 5.54
N ILE A 35 -4.18 1.81 4.96
CA ILE A 35 -3.68 2.15 3.62
C ILE A 35 -4.73 1.83 2.56
N GLU A 36 -5.36 0.65 2.64
CA GLU A 36 -6.41 0.23 1.71
C GLU A 36 -7.57 1.22 1.68
N LEU A 37 -8.13 1.50 2.86
CA LEU A 37 -9.25 2.43 3.00
C LEU A 37 -8.88 3.85 2.58
N LYS A 38 -7.68 4.33 2.94
CA LYS A 38 -7.27 5.70 2.65
C LYS A 38 -6.92 5.93 1.18
N VAL A 39 -6.24 4.98 0.54
CA VAL A 39 -5.68 5.15 -0.80
C VAL A 39 -6.62 4.59 -1.86
N TYR A 40 -7.11 3.36 -1.68
CA TYR A 40 -7.93 2.69 -2.69
C TYR A 40 -9.40 3.11 -2.60
N GLN A 41 -9.92 3.27 -1.37
CA GLN A 41 -11.31 3.67 -1.16
C GLN A 41 -11.47 5.18 -0.93
N SER A 42 -10.37 5.94 -0.87
CA SER A 42 -10.35 7.40 -0.71
C SER A 42 -11.11 7.94 0.52
N LEU A 43 -11.23 7.14 1.58
CA LEU A 43 -11.91 7.55 2.81
C LEU A 43 -11.11 8.60 3.59
N THR A 44 -11.82 9.42 4.37
CA THR A 44 -11.26 10.33 5.36
C THR A 44 -10.74 9.57 6.59
N PHE A 45 -9.92 10.21 7.43
CA PHE A 45 -9.44 9.54 8.65
C PHE A 45 -10.56 9.35 9.67
N GLU A 46 -11.56 10.23 9.61
CA GLU A 46 -12.78 10.23 10.40
C GLU A 46 -13.65 9.02 10.02
N GLU A 47 -13.94 8.80 8.73
CA GLU A 47 -14.70 7.63 8.27
C GLU A 47 -13.98 6.31 8.61
N ILE A 48 -12.66 6.27 8.45
CA ILE A 48 -11.87 5.07 8.80
C ILE A 48 -11.91 4.80 10.31
N ALA A 49 -11.84 5.85 11.12
CA ALA A 49 -11.91 5.76 12.57
C ALA A 49 -13.26 5.21 13.03
N ASP A 50 -14.35 5.69 12.43
CA ASP A 50 -15.70 5.20 12.70
C ASP A 50 -15.85 3.72 12.31
N MET A 51 -15.34 3.31 11.14
CA MET A 51 -15.38 1.92 10.68
C MET A 51 -14.56 0.97 11.57
N GLN A 52 -13.44 1.44 12.13
CA GLN A 52 -12.53 0.61 12.94
C GLN A 52 -12.77 0.72 14.45
N GLY A 53 -13.68 1.58 14.91
CA GLY A 53 -13.91 1.82 16.33
C GLY A 53 -12.71 2.43 17.06
N VAL A 54 -11.94 3.29 16.40
CA VAL A 54 -10.76 3.97 16.98
C VAL A 54 -10.87 5.49 16.83
N SER A 55 -9.91 6.25 17.35
CA SER A 55 -9.87 7.69 17.10
C SER A 55 -9.30 8.03 15.71
N ALA A 56 -9.71 9.15 15.13
CA ALA A 56 -9.11 9.67 13.89
C ALA A 56 -7.58 9.88 14.01
N ASN A 57 -7.09 10.21 15.21
CA ASN A 57 -5.65 10.31 15.47
C ASN A 57 -4.96 8.94 15.44
N THR A 58 -5.59 7.90 15.99
CA THR A 58 -5.09 6.52 15.89
C THR A 58 -5.02 6.08 14.43
N ALA A 59 -6.05 6.37 13.62
CA ALA A 59 -6.03 6.09 12.19
C ALA A 59 -4.89 6.84 11.46
N LYS A 60 -4.70 8.14 11.74
CA LYS A 60 -3.57 8.93 11.22
C LYS A 60 -2.23 8.32 11.59
N THR A 61 -2.00 8.00 12.87
CA THR A 61 -0.75 7.40 13.32
C THR A 61 -0.49 6.05 12.66
N ARG A 62 -1.50 5.19 12.54
CA ARG A 62 -1.39 3.91 11.80
C ARG A 62 -0.99 4.16 10.34
N PHE A 63 -1.61 5.13 9.67
CA PHE A 63 -1.30 5.47 8.29
C PHE A 63 0.14 5.97 8.10
N TYR A 64 0.57 6.96 8.88
CA TYR A 64 1.93 7.49 8.76
C TYR A 64 3.01 6.49 9.17
N THR A 65 2.76 5.66 10.19
CA THR A 65 3.70 4.58 10.56
C THR A 65 3.75 3.47 9.50
N ALA A 66 2.64 3.17 8.82
CA ALA A 66 2.62 2.28 7.67
C ALA A 66 3.46 2.84 6.51
N LEU A 67 3.28 4.12 6.15
CA LEU A 67 4.09 4.77 5.11
C LEU A 67 5.58 4.78 5.44
N LYS A 68 5.94 5.09 6.69
CA LYS A 68 7.33 5.04 7.14
C LYS A 68 7.91 3.64 6.97
N LYS A 69 7.15 2.60 7.33
CA LYS A 69 7.57 1.20 7.17
C LYS A 69 7.73 0.84 5.69
N LEU A 70 6.77 1.19 4.83
CA LEU A 70 6.87 0.95 3.39
C LEU A 70 8.09 1.64 2.79
N LYS A 71 8.42 2.86 3.21
CA LYS A 71 9.65 3.56 2.79
C LYS A 71 10.90 2.76 3.16
N THR A 72 11.03 2.34 4.42
CA THR A 72 12.17 1.52 4.87
C THR A 72 12.26 0.21 4.10
N VAL A 73 11.14 -0.49 3.89
CA VAL A 73 11.13 -1.72 3.10
C VAL A 73 11.55 -1.45 1.64
N SER A 74 11.11 -0.34 1.04
CA SER A 74 11.50 0.01 -0.33
C SER A 74 13.00 0.25 -0.47
N GLU A 75 13.63 0.85 0.55
CA GLU A 75 15.06 1.11 0.58
C GLU A 75 15.87 -0.19 0.78
N GLU A 76 15.37 -1.13 1.60
CA GLU A 76 15.98 -2.46 1.82
C GLU A 76 15.93 -3.36 0.57
N ASN A 77 14.98 -3.16 -0.34
CA ASN A 77 14.88 -3.93 -1.60
C ASN A 77 15.70 -3.33 -2.76
N ASN A 78 16.41 -2.22 -2.52
CA ASN A 78 17.27 -1.53 -3.49
C ASN A 78 18.78 -1.78 -3.27
N VAL A 79 19.13 -2.89 -2.59
CA VAL A 79 20.52 -3.37 -2.39
C VAL A 79 20.70 -4.72 -3.04
#